data_AF-A0A7W6ESP0-F1
#
_entry.id   AF-A0A7W6ESP0-F1
#
_cell.length_a   1.000
_cell.length_b   1.000
_cell.length_c   1.000
_cell.angle_alpha   90.00
_cell.angle_beta   90.00
_cell.angle_gamma   90.00
#
_symmetry.space_group_name_H-M   'P 1'
#
loop_
_entity.id
_entity.type
_entity.pdbx_description
1 polymer ?
#
loop_
_entity_poly.entity_id
_entity_poly.type
_entity_poly.pdbx_seq_one_letter_code
_entity_poly.pdbx_strand_id
1 'polypeptide(L)'
;MNYSTKIVLILLGLTFFNSPIFSQAPTNGLVAYYPFTGNVNDASGNGRNGTIVGGVTPTIDRYGNVGQAYLFNGSNGCITASWDILTGNAARTMSLWFKTTLPSGSPQYMLSWGALTTNNSSILGTYTDNINPTRYLGFFATNTNMIAVTDDLQYYDGRWHLMTFTHDGSTMRLYLDGALQRTGTNVTLNTLNTPLAIGRLTFGPYYFSGSLDEVRVYNRALSAVEVQQMYSAEVSTTLPTDVIKLGTNKLIHTTGTANMFVGTNAGTNTTGSNNTFLGSTAGIGITSGQGNVFLGSSANGFGANMGTLQRSGAIGYNARVSINDAIVLGDFENNNLKVGIGVHDPKFRLEVKGVINMRAAFNQPALKINGLDFLELGEKGEFIVSNFKMKYKSENQWADRVFKKGYVLMPLAQLDEYIKEHEHLPGIPTASEAVEKGVSTQEMTAKLLEKVEELTRYVIELKKENDSLKKDYKELIKALSTNK
;
A
#
# COMPACT_ATOMS: atom_id res chain seq x y z
N MET A 1 65.77 -33.03 9.24
CA MET A 1 65.89 -32.30 10.51
C MET A 1 65.22 -30.93 10.29
N ASN A 2 63.97 -30.71 10.73
CA ASN A 2 63.56 -30.14 12.04
C ASN A 2 64.20 -28.74 12.26
N TYR A 3 63.54 -27.59 12.45
CA TYR A 3 62.17 -27.13 12.80
C TYR A 3 61.97 -25.70 12.18
N SER A 4 60.78 -25.27 11.72
CA SER A 4 59.77 -24.40 12.40
C SER A 4 60.33 -23.03 12.86
N THR A 5 59.73 -21.86 12.60
CA THR A 5 58.41 -21.45 13.13
C THR A 5 57.72 -20.35 12.31
N LYS A 6 56.39 -20.46 12.32
CA LYS A 6 55.32 -19.70 11.64
C LYS A 6 55.19 -18.24 12.10
N ILE A 7 54.90 -17.35 11.14
CA ILE A 7 54.28 -16.04 11.38
C ILE A 7 52.78 -16.27 11.52
N VAL A 8 52.22 -15.95 12.69
CA VAL A 8 50.78 -16.02 12.98
C VAL A 8 50.23 -14.59 12.99
N LEU A 9 49.25 -14.34 12.12
CA LEU A 9 48.40 -13.16 12.13
C LEU A 9 47.65 -13.06 13.48
N ILE A 10 47.78 -11.93 14.17
CA ILE A 10 46.84 -11.56 15.24
C ILE A 10 45.82 -10.60 14.62
N LEU A 11 44.70 -11.18 14.20
CA LEU A 11 43.45 -10.50 13.90
C LEU A 11 42.83 -10.10 15.24
N LEU A 12 43.02 -8.85 15.69
CA LEU A 12 42.27 -8.27 16.80
C LEU A 12 40.85 -7.98 16.30
N GLY A 13 40.03 -9.03 16.29
CA GLY A 13 38.60 -8.92 16.10
C GLY A 13 38.01 -8.08 17.22
N LEU A 14 37.63 -6.85 16.91
CA LEU A 14 36.56 -6.17 17.63
C LEU A 14 35.31 -7.02 17.48
N THR A 15 35.08 -7.96 18.40
CA THR A 15 33.75 -8.50 18.62
C THR A 15 32.93 -7.37 19.24
N PHE A 16 32.34 -6.55 18.37
CA PHE A 16 31.05 -5.96 18.69
C PHE A 16 30.15 -7.13 19.05
N PHE A 17 29.93 -7.35 20.36
CA PHE A 17 28.68 -7.96 20.77
C PHE A 17 27.62 -7.05 20.18
N ASN A 18 26.96 -7.52 19.11
CA ASN A 18 25.64 -7.04 18.76
C ASN A 18 24.78 -7.31 19.99
N SER A 19 24.72 -6.35 20.90
CA SER A 19 23.62 -6.27 21.85
C SER A 19 22.36 -6.21 20.99
N PRO A 20 21.43 -7.17 21.12
CA PRO A 20 20.13 -6.99 20.48
C PRO A 20 19.58 -5.66 20.99
N ILE A 21 19.00 -4.88 20.07
CA ILE A 21 18.37 -3.60 20.35
C ILE A 21 17.39 -3.80 21.53
N PHE A 22 17.80 -3.42 22.74
CA PHE A 22 16.96 -3.46 23.93
C PHE A 22 17.24 -2.24 24.78
N SER A 23 16.32 -1.29 24.71
CA SER A 23 15.65 -0.75 25.91
C SER A 23 14.68 0.33 25.44
N GLN A 24 13.48 -0.08 25.03
CA GLN A 24 12.32 0.80 24.90
C GLN A 24 11.50 0.85 26.21
N ALA A 25 11.79 -0.07 27.15
CA ALA A 25 11.34 0.01 28.54
C ALA A 25 12.11 1.12 29.27
N PRO A 26 11.46 1.95 30.10
CA PRO A 26 12.14 2.99 30.85
C PRO A 26 13.28 2.43 31.70
N THR A 27 14.42 3.12 31.73
CA THR A 27 15.55 2.81 32.62
C THR A 27 15.61 3.73 33.83
N ASN A 28 15.05 4.94 33.71
CA ASN A 28 14.97 5.87 34.82
C ASN A 28 14.16 5.26 35.98
N GLY A 29 14.78 5.18 37.14
CA GLY A 29 14.20 4.61 38.36
C GLY A 29 14.14 3.08 38.40
N LEU A 30 14.73 2.37 37.43
CA LEU A 30 14.82 0.90 37.44
C LEU A 30 15.78 0.44 38.55
N VAL A 31 15.31 -0.40 39.47
CA VAL A 31 16.08 -0.86 40.65
C VAL A 31 16.34 -2.36 40.69
N ALA A 32 15.59 -3.12 39.90
CA ALA A 32 15.84 -4.53 39.64
C ALA A 32 15.24 -4.92 38.29
N TYR A 33 15.98 -5.72 37.53
CA TYR A 33 15.53 -6.24 36.24
C TYR A 33 16.05 -7.65 36.02
N TYR A 34 15.14 -8.62 35.93
CA TYR A 34 15.43 -10.01 35.63
C TYR A 34 14.90 -10.33 34.22
N PRO A 35 15.74 -10.20 33.18
CA PRO A 35 15.34 -10.48 31.79
C PRO A 35 15.21 -11.97 31.50
N PHE A 36 15.67 -12.83 32.41
CA PHE A 36 15.70 -14.29 32.25
C PHE A 36 16.36 -14.79 30.97
N THR A 37 17.36 -14.06 30.48
CA THR A 37 18.14 -14.43 29.31
C THR A 37 19.21 -15.47 29.64
N GLY A 38 18.80 -16.69 29.98
CA GLY A 38 19.67 -17.82 30.31
C GLY A 38 20.20 -17.86 31.75
N ASN A 39 19.88 -16.86 32.58
CA ASN A 39 20.21 -16.83 34.01
C ASN A 39 19.20 -15.97 34.79
N VAL A 40 19.35 -15.91 36.12
CA VAL A 40 18.48 -15.15 37.03
C VAL A 40 19.19 -13.91 37.64
N ASN A 41 20.17 -13.36 36.93
CA ASN A 41 20.92 -12.19 37.40
C ASN A 41 20.11 -10.90 37.21
N ASP A 42 20.42 -9.90 38.03
CA ASP A 42 19.87 -8.56 37.92
C ASP A 42 20.63 -7.75 36.87
N ALA A 43 19.96 -7.45 35.76
CA ALA A 43 20.46 -6.66 34.65
C ALA A 43 20.25 -5.13 34.84
N SER A 44 19.68 -4.69 35.97
CA SER A 44 19.52 -3.24 36.25
C SER A 44 20.83 -2.54 36.63
N GLY A 45 21.89 -3.31 36.92
CA GLY A 45 23.16 -2.79 37.40
C GLY A 45 23.24 -2.60 38.92
N ASN A 46 22.20 -2.96 39.67
CA ASN A 46 22.17 -2.81 41.14
C ASN A 46 22.64 -4.05 41.91
N GLY A 47 23.06 -5.12 41.22
CA GLY A 47 23.66 -6.30 41.85
C GLY A 47 22.68 -7.17 42.65
N ARG A 48 21.37 -7.03 42.45
CA ARG A 48 20.33 -7.81 43.15
C ARG A 48 20.10 -9.17 42.51
N ASN A 49 21.18 -9.92 42.26
CA ASN A 49 21.12 -11.20 41.56
C ASN A 49 20.21 -12.21 42.28
N GLY A 50 19.40 -12.92 41.50
CA GLY A 50 18.50 -13.94 41.99
C GLY A 50 19.23 -15.25 42.29
N THR A 51 18.65 -16.05 43.18
CA THR A 51 19.03 -17.43 43.47
C THR A 51 17.82 -18.33 43.29
N ILE A 52 17.92 -19.33 42.41
CA ILE A 52 16.88 -20.34 42.21
C ILE A 52 16.83 -21.26 43.43
N VAL A 53 15.60 -21.51 43.91
CA VAL A 53 15.30 -22.46 44.99
C VAL A 53 14.16 -23.36 44.52
N GLY A 54 14.35 -24.69 44.63
CA GLY A 54 13.32 -25.67 44.27
C GLY A 54 13.06 -25.78 42.76
N GLY A 55 11.82 -26.11 42.38
CA GLY A 55 11.44 -26.41 41.00
C GLY A 55 11.20 -25.19 40.12
N VAL A 56 12.30 -24.55 39.70
CA VAL A 56 12.32 -23.50 38.66
C VAL A 56 13.23 -23.98 37.53
N THR A 57 12.72 -24.01 36.30
CA THR A 57 13.45 -24.50 35.12
C THR A 57 13.37 -23.53 33.95
N PRO A 58 14.42 -23.38 33.12
CA PRO A 58 14.33 -22.56 31.92
C PRO A 58 13.24 -23.06 30.97
N THR A 59 12.57 -22.14 30.28
CA THR A 59 11.48 -22.43 29.33
C THR A 59 11.53 -21.49 28.12
N ILE A 60 10.56 -21.61 27.23
CA ILE A 60 10.43 -20.80 26.03
C ILE A 60 9.78 -19.45 26.39
N ASP A 61 10.40 -18.35 25.97
CA ASP A 61 9.87 -16.99 26.17
C ASP A 61 8.64 -16.69 25.30
N ARG A 62 8.18 -15.44 25.33
CA ARG A 62 7.08 -14.92 24.50
C ARG A 62 7.39 -14.85 23.01
N TYR A 63 8.64 -15.05 22.62
CA TYR A 63 9.17 -14.90 21.27
C TYR A 63 9.56 -16.24 20.63
N GLY A 64 9.42 -17.35 21.37
CA GLY A 64 9.80 -18.68 20.90
C GLY A 64 11.26 -19.03 21.18
N ASN A 65 12.03 -18.18 21.88
CA ASN A 65 13.42 -18.45 22.22
C ASN A 65 13.50 -19.40 23.42
N VAL A 66 14.25 -20.48 23.26
CA VAL A 66 14.45 -21.50 24.30
C VAL A 66 15.38 -20.96 25.39
N GLY A 67 14.99 -21.10 26.65
CA GLY A 67 15.81 -20.76 27.82
C GLY A 67 15.81 -19.27 28.18
N GLN A 68 14.94 -18.48 27.55
CA GLN A 68 14.82 -17.02 27.75
C GLN A 68 13.65 -16.63 28.66
N ALA A 69 13.06 -17.59 29.36
CA ALA A 69 12.08 -17.39 30.43
C ALA A 69 12.24 -18.53 31.46
N TYR A 70 11.57 -18.43 32.61
CA TYR A 70 11.56 -19.52 33.61
C TYR A 70 10.16 -20.02 33.91
N LEU A 71 10.02 -21.35 33.99
CA LEU A 71 8.85 -22.08 34.41
C LEU A 71 8.94 -22.39 35.91
N PHE A 72 7.88 -22.07 36.64
CA PHE A 72 7.70 -22.34 38.06
C PHE A 72 6.69 -23.48 38.23
N ASN A 73 6.99 -24.45 39.09
CA ASN A 73 6.22 -25.69 39.21
C ASN A 73 4.98 -25.63 40.11
N GLY A 74 4.72 -24.49 40.78
CA GLY A 74 3.57 -24.33 41.67
C GLY A 74 3.66 -24.98 43.04
N SER A 75 4.77 -25.60 43.43
CA SER A 75 4.86 -26.34 44.71
C SER A 75 6.05 -25.94 45.59
N ASN A 76 7.23 -25.71 45.01
CA ASN A 76 8.43 -25.36 45.78
C ASN A 76 9.41 -24.46 45.00
N GLY A 77 9.13 -24.13 43.74
CA GLY A 77 9.99 -23.30 42.89
C GLY A 77 9.85 -21.81 43.16
N CYS A 78 10.94 -21.12 43.46
CA CYS A 78 11.01 -19.67 43.50
C CYS A 78 12.41 -19.15 43.16
N ILE A 79 12.52 -17.85 42.88
CA ILE A 79 13.79 -17.13 42.83
C ILE A 79 13.78 -16.13 43.98
N THR A 80 14.88 -16.06 44.74
CA THR A 80 15.03 -15.11 45.85
C THR A 80 16.20 -14.17 45.58
N ALA A 81 16.08 -12.90 45.99
CA ALA A 81 17.15 -11.93 45.87
C ALA A 81 17.26 -11.08 47.13
N SER A 82 18.47 -10.59 47.43
CA SER A 82 18.65 -9.59 48.49
C SER A 82 17.84 -8.34 48.16
N TRP A 83 17.15 -7.82 49.16
CA TRP A 83 16.26 -6.69 49.00
C TRP A 83 16.33 -5.82 50.25
N ASP A 84 16.55 -4.52 50.04
CA ASP A 84 16.83 -3.54 51.09
C ASP A 84 16.23 -2.16 50.75
N ILE A 85 15.36 -2.10 49.74
CA ILE A 85 14.77 -0.88 49.20
C ILE A 85 13.25 -0.97 49.09
N LEU A 86 12.59 0.15 48.78
CA LEU A 86 11.14 0.24 48.56
C LEU A 86 10.33 -0.29 49.75
N THR A 87 10.72 0.15 50.95
CA THR A 87 10.00 -0.05 52.21
C THR A 87 9.01 1.10 52.45
N GLY A 88 8.10 0.92 53.42
CA GLY A 88 7.12 1.92 53.79
C GLY A 88 6.20 2.30 52.63
N ASN A 89 5.90 3.60 52.52
CA ASN A 89 4.99 4.17 51.52
C ASN A 89 5.67 4.73 50.25
N ALA A 90 6.94 4.39 50.01
CA ALA A 90 7.68 4.89 48.84
C ALA A 90 6.96 4.61 47.51
N ALA A 91 7.07 5.51 46.53
CA ALA A 91 6.54 5.25 45.19
C ALA A 91 7.26 4.05 44.54
N ARG A 92 6.52 3.26 43.75
CA ARG A 92 7.06 2.05 43.11
C ARG A 92 6.26 1.60 41.90
N THR A 93 6.92 0.85 41.02
CA THR A 93 6.26 0.06 39.97
C THR A 93 6.78 -1.37 40.01
N MET A 94 5.88 -2.32 39.85
CA MET A 94 6.20 -3.74 39.67
C MET A 94 5.63 -4.16 38.31
N SER A 95 6.46 -4.76 37.45
CA SER A 95 6.03 -5.22 36.12
C SER A 95 6.63 -6.58 35.80
N LEU A 96 5.86 -7.45 35.16
CA LEU A 96 6.34 -8.76 34.69
C LEU A 96 5.44 -9.28 33.58
N TRP A 97 6.02 -10.10 32.71
CA TRP A 97 5.27 -10.99 31.83
C TRP A 97 4.97 -12.29 32.56
N PHE A 98 3.76 -12.80 32.42
CA PHE A 98 3.37 -14.10 32.96
C PHE A 98 2.56 -14.91 31.97
N LYS A 99 2.64 -16.24 32.07
CA LYS A 99 1.83 -17.20 31.33
C LYS A 99 1.38 -18.31 32.26
N THR A 100 0.07 -18.54 32.37
CA THR A 100 -0.49 -19.60 33.22
C THR A 100 -1.78 -20.17 32.62
N THR A 101 -2.11 -21.41 32.95
CA THR A 101 -3.28 -22.16 32.46
C THR A 101 -4.17 -22.69 33.59
N LEU A 102 -3.89 -22.35 34.85
CA LEU A 102 -4.60 -22.91 36.00
C LEU A 102 -5.71 -21.97 36.48
N PRO A 103 -6.99 -22.25 36.16
CA PRO A 103 -8.11 -21.43 36.61
C PRO A 103 -8.48 -21.65 38.09
N SER A 104 -8.13 -22.79 38.72
CA SER A 104 -8.67 -23.19 40.03
C SER A 104 -7.61 -23.73 41.01
N GLY A 105 -7.71 -23.38 42.30
CA GLY A 105 -6.84 -23.84 43.38
C GLY A 105 -6.29 -22.69 44.25
N SER A 106 -5.28 -22.98 45.08
CA SER A 106 -4.62 -22.03 46.00
C SER A 106 -4.15 -20.72 45.32
N PRO A 107 -4.06 -19.60 46.05
CA PRO A 107 -3.46 -18.35 45.59
C PRO A 107 -2.07 -18.56 44.95
N GLN A 108 -1.78 -17.81 43.90
CA GLN A 108 -0.58 -17.93 43.07
C GLN A 108 0.11 -16.58 43.02
N TYR A 109 1.35 -16.48 43.51
CA TYR A 109 2.03 -15.21 43.70
C TYR A 109 3.29 -15.12 42.84
N MET A 110 3.36 -14.11 41.99
CA MET A 110 4.38 -13.96 40.96
C MET A 110 5.57 -13.13 41.45
N LEU A 111 5.32 -12.10 42.26
CA LEU A 111 6.37 -11.24 42.82
C LEU A 111 5.93 -10.74 44.19
N SER A 112 6.76 -10.90 45.22
CA SER A 112 6.43 -10.37 46.55
C SER A 112 7.65 -9.96 47.38
N TRP A 113 7.43 -9.00 48.28
CA TRP A 113 8.25 -8.75 49.45
C TRP A 113 7.40 -8.17 50.58
N GLY A 114 7.95 -8.10 51.78
CA GLY A 114 7.30 -7.70 53.03
C GLY A 114 6.79 -8.87 53.86
N ALA A 115 5.97 -8.58 54.87
CA ALA A 115 5.56 -9.54 55.90
C ALA A 115 4.03 -9.66 56.04
N LEU A 116 3.57 -10.73 56.70
CA LEU A 116 2.15 -10.99 57.01
C LEU A 116 1.65 -10.08 58.15
N THR A 117 1.64 -8.77 57.90
CA THR A 117 1.09 -7.74 58.79
C THR A 117 0.35 -6.72 57.93
N THR A 118 -0.61 -5.99 58.50
CA THR A 118 -1.51 -5.10 57.75
C THR A 118 -0.75 -4.07 56.93
N ASN A 119 -0.97 -4.04 55.61
CA ASN A 119 -0.32 -3.15 54.64
C ASN A 119 1.22 -3.27 54.51
N ASN A 120 1.80 -4.32 55.09
CA ASN A 120 3.25 -4.48 55.20
C ASN A 120 3.90 -5.34 54.10
N SER A 121 3.17 -5.60 53.02
CA SER A 121 3.65 -6.36 51.86
C SER A 121 3.42 -5.61 50.56
N SER A 122 4.18 -5.98 49.53
CA SER A 122 3.96 -5.62 48.13
C SER A 122 3.90 -6.92 47.37
N ILE A 123 2.73 -7.27 46.84
CA ILE A 123 2.47 -8.59 46.24
C ILE A 123 1.81 -8.39 44.88
N LEU A 124 2.40 -8.94 43.83
CA LEU A 124 1.74 -9.19 42.56
C LEU A 124 1.39 -10.67 42.43
N GLY A 125 0.15 -10.94 42.05
CA GLY A 125 -0.30 -12.28 41.75
C GLY A 125 -1.80 -12.39 41.88
N THR A 126 -2.25 -13.50 42.43
CA THR A 126 -3.66 -13.79 42.58
C THR A 126 -4.04 -14.02 44.03
N TYR A 127 -5.28 -13.66 44.35
CA TYR A 127 -5.92 -13.89 45.63
C TYR A 127 -7.29 -14.54 45.39
N THR A 128 -7.71 -15.42 46.29
CA THR A 128 -9.05 -16.01 46.26
C THR A 128 -9.70 -15.66 47.59
N ASP A 129 -10.92 -15.11 47.55
CA ASP A 129 -11.69 -14.86 48.76
C ASP A 129 -12.19 -16.19 49.35
N ASN A 130 -12.15 -16.30 50.68
CA ASN A 130 -12.63 -17.49 51.40
C ASN A 130 -14.16 -17.56 51.42
N ILE A 131 -14.86 -16.45 51.13
CA ILE A 131 -16.32 -16.35 51.16
C ILE A 131 -16.91 -16.56 49.76
N ASN A 132 -16.28 -15.99 48.72
CA ASN A 132 -16.67 -16.17 47.32
C ASN A 132 -15.49 -16.74 46.54
N PRO A 133 -15.65 -17.84 45.77
CA PRO A 133 -14.56 -18.46 45.03
C PRO A 133 -14.03 -17.62 43.85
N THR A 134 -14.41 -16.35 43.74
CA THR A 134 -13.91 -15.40 42.75
C THR A 134 -12.42 -15.18 42.96
N ARG A 135 -11.66 -15.34 41.88
CA ARG A 135 -10.22 -15.10 41.87
C ARG A 135 -9.94 -13.69 41.38
N TYR A 136 -9.01 -13.04 42.08
CA TYR A 136 -8.58 -11.69 41.81
C TYR A 136 -7.15 -11.72 41.30
N LEU A 137 -6.86 -11.09 40.16
CA LEU A 137 -5.49 -10.78 39.71
C LEU A 137 -5.19 -9.34 40.08
N GLY A 138 -4.10 -9.09 40.81
CA GLY A 138 -3.83 -7.74 41.24
C GLY A 138 -2.61 -7.54 42.12
N PHE A 139 -2.58 -6.36 42.70
CA PHE A 139 -1.66 -6.00 43.74
C PHE A 139 -2.34 -6.10 45.11
N PHE A 140 -1.61 -6.65 46.08
CA PHE A 140 -2.07 -6.80 47.46
C PHE A 140 -1.00 -6.32 48.44
N ALA A 141 -1.44 -5.56 49.44
CA ALA A 141 -0.65 -5.18 50.60
C ALA A 141 -1.41 -5.67 51.84
N THR A 142 -1.44 -6.99 52.05
CA THR A 142 -1.97 -7.75 53.20
C THR A 142 -3.08 -7.08 54.06
N ASN A 143 -4.21 -7.78 54.25
CA ASN A 143 -5.36 -7.45 55.11
C ASN A 143 -6.28 -6.30 54.67
N THR A 144 -5.77 -5.21 54.08
CA THR A 144 -6.62 -4.02 53.87
C THR A 144 -6.51 -3.44 52.47
N ASN A 145 -5.30 -3.20 51.98
CA ASN A 145 -5.13 -2.51 50.70
C ASN A 145 -4.91 -3.50 49.54
N MET A 146 -5.82 -3.48 48.57
CA MET A 146 -5.68 -4.23 47.33
C MET A 146 -6.23 -3.45 46.13
N ILE A 147 -5.68 -3.74 44.95
CA ILE A 147 -6.24 -3.33 43.68
C ILE A 147 -6.16 -4.53 42.73
N ALA A 148 -7.32 -5.02 42.30
CA ALA A 148 -7.39 -6.24 41.50
C ALA A 148 -8.56 -6.22 40.53
N VAL A 149 -8.45 -7.07 39.53
CA VAL A 149 -9.49 -7.40 38.54
C VAL A 149 -9.98 -8.82 38.76
N THR A 150 -11.22 -9.09 38.38
CA THR A 150 -11.82 -10.43 38.41
C THR A 150 -11.33 -11.30 37.26
N ASP A 151 -11.69 -12.57 37.29
CA ASP A 151 -11.40 -13.60 36.29
C ASP A 151 -12.07 -13.38 34.92
N ASP A 152 -13.01 -12.44 34.80
CA ASP A 152 -13.67 -12.06 33.54
C ASP A 152 -12.69 -11.67 32.41
N LEU A 153 -11.46 -11.28 32.77
CA LEU A 153 -10.41 -10.92 31.82
C LEU A 153 -9.68 -12.12 31.20
N GLN A 154 -9.98 -13.36 31.61
CA GLN A 154 -9.44 -14.60 31.05
C GLN A 154 -7.89 -14.66 30.99
N TYR A 155 -7.19 -14.03 31.93
CA TYR A 155 -5.73 -13.91 31.96
C TYR A 155 -4.95 -15.25 32.13
N TYR A 156 -5.66 -16.36 32.28
CA TYR A 156 -5.13 -17.72 32.45
C TYR A 156 -5.36 -18.58 31.19
N ASP A 157 -5.42 -17.96 30.02
CA ASP A 157 -5.65 -18.60 28.72
C ASP A 157 -4.42 -19.34 28.16
N GLY A 158 -3.33 -19.42 28.94
CA GLY A 158 -2.06 -20.00 28.50
C GLY A 158 -1.25 -19.11 27.57
N ARG A 159 -1.60 -17.84 27.43
CA ARG A 159 -0.80 -16.83 26.70
C ARG A 159 0.00 -15.95 27.64
N TRP A 160 0.95 -15.24 27.05
CA TRP A 160 1.76 -14.25 27.75
C TRP A 160 0.98 -12.96 27.92
N HIS A 161 0.89 -12.47 29.16
CA HIS A 161 0.29 -11.19 29.51
C HIS A 161 1.29 -10.33 30.28
N LEU A 162 1.26 -9.02 30.05
CA LEU A 162 2.04 -8.06 30.83
C LEU A 162 1.19 -7.50 31.95
N MET A 163 1.59 -7.75 33.20
CA MET A 163 0.99 -7.13 34.37
C MET A 163 1.88 -6.00 34.88
N THR A 164 1.31 -4.82 35.08
CA THR A 164 2.03 -3.69 35.67
C THR A 164 1.22 -3.04 36.77
N PHE A 165 1.81 -2.91 37.95
CA PHE A 165 1.28 -2.15 39.07
C PHE A 165 2.11 -0.90 39.32
N THR A 166 1.46 0.24 39.53
CA THR A 166 2.14 1.49 39.91
C THR A 166 1.53 2.06 41.19
N HIS A 167 2.37 2.66 42.04
CA HIS A 167 1.96 3.42 43.21
C HIS A 167 2.80 4.69 43.35
N ASP A 168 2.15 5.84 43.45
CA ASP A 168 2.79 7.16 43.51
C ASP A 168 2.89 7.74 44.93
N GLY A 169 2.66 6.93 45.96
CA GLY A 169 2.57 7.35 47.37
C GLY A 169 1.13 7.53 47.86
N SER A 170 0.15 7.65 46.95
CA SER A 170 -1.27 7.83 47.30
C SER A 170 -2.24 7.05 46.42
N THR A 171 -1.87 6.85 45.15
CA THR A 171 -2.73 6.26 44.13
C THR A 171 -2.08 5.00 43.61
N MET A 172 -2.84 3.91 43.62
CA MET A 172 -2.49 2.64 42.99
C MET A 172 -3.17 2.53 41.63
N ARG A 173 -2.45 1.99 40.64
CA ARG A 173 -3.01 1.67 39.33
C ARG A 173 -2.57 0.29 38.90
N LEU A 174 -3.50 -0.48 38.35
CA LEU A 174 -3.25 -1.79 37.79
C LEU A 174 -3.47 -1.74 36.28
N TYR A 175 -2.48 -2.21 35.54
CA TYR A 175 -2.51 -2.33 34.10
C TYR A 175 -2.34 -3.80 33.72
N LEU A 176 -3.06 -4.20 32.68
CA LEU A 176 -2.92 -5.50 32.03
C LEU A 176 -2.80 -5.23 30.53
N ASP A 177 -1.75 -5.77 29.91
CA ASP A 177 -1.47 -5.64 28.49
C ASP A 177 -1.43 -4.17 28.01
N GLY A 178 -0.78 -3.31 28.81
CA GLY A 178 -0.65 -1.87 28.57
C GLY A 178 -1.90 -1.04 28.95
N ALA A 179 -3.08 -1.66 29.02
CA ALA A 179 -4.33 -0.99 29.32
C ALA A 179 -4.57 -0.82 30.83
N LEU A 180 -4.99 0.39 31.25
CA LEU A 180 -5.39 0.66 32.64
C LEU A 180 -6.67 -0.10 32.97
N GLN A 181 -6.60 -0.99 33.95
CA GLN A 181 -7.74 -1.79 34.40
C GLN A 181 -8.44 -1.17 35.60
N ARG A 182 -7.66 -0.65 36.56
CA ARG A 182 -8.22 -0.13 37.81
C ARG A 182 -7.35 0.96 38.41
N THR A 183 -8.00 1.89 39.11
CA THR A 183 -7.35 2.93 39.94
C THR A 183 -7.93 2.88 41.36
N GLY A 184 -7.07 3.01 42.36
CA GLY A 184 -7.45 3.18 43.77
C GLY A 184 -6.73 4.37 44.38
N THR A 185 -7.44 5.22 45.10
CA THR A 185 -6.91 6.47 45.70
C THR A 185 -6.89 6.39 47.22
N ASN A 186 -6.15 7.30 47.87
CA ASN A 186 -5.98 7.35 49.34
C ASN A 186 -5.40 6.06 49.93
N VAL A 187 -4.49 5.40 49.19
CA VAL A 187 -3.87 4.14 49.62
C VAL A 187 -2.47 4.38 50.17
N THR A 188 -2.25 3.97 51.42
CA THR A 188 -0.94 4.02 52.10
C THR A 188 -0.37 2.61 52.26
N LEU A 189 0.88 2.44 51.87
CA LEU A 189 1.67 1.23 52.07
C LEU A 189 2.59 1.38 53.28
N ASN A 190 2.87 0.27 53.96
CA ASN A 190 3.85 0.21 55.04
C ASN A 190 4.78 -1.00 54.85
N THR A 191 5.20 -1.24 53.61
CA THR A 191 5.90 -2.47 53.24
C THR A 191 7.18 -2.66 54.05
N LEU A 192 7.34 -3.83 54.68
CA LEU A 192 8.51 -4.15 55.48
C LEU A 192 9.66 -4.67 54.63
N ASN A 193 10.87 -4.58 55.19
CA ASN A 193 12.05 -5.11 54.54
C ASN A 193 12.11 -6.63 54.70
N THR A 194 12.05 -7.35 53.59
CA THR A 194 12.34 -8.78 53.48
C THR A 194 12.98 -9.04 52.13
N PRO A 195 13.64 -10.19 51.92
CA PRO A 195 14.10 -10.60 50.59
C PRO A 195 12.98 -10.54 49.54
N LEU A 196 13.35 -10.21 48.32
CA LEU A 196 12.46 -10.28 47.17
C LEU A 196 12.23 -11.75 46.82
N ALA A 197 10.98 -12.11 46.55
CA ALA A 197 10.61 -13.43 46.09
C ALA A 197 9.87 -13.35 44.75
N ILE A 198 10.39 -14.03 43.74
CA ILE A 198 9.77 -14.23 42.44
C ILE A 198 9.21 -15.66 42.39
N GLY A 199 7.94 -15.79 42.02
CA GLY A 199 7.24 -17.07 41.93
C GLY A 199 6.72 -17.64 43.25
N ARG A 200 6.69 -16.84 44.33
CA ARG A 200 6.03 -17.23 45.60
C ARG A 200 5.59 -16.03 46.44
N LEU A 201 4.78 -16.33 47.46
CA LEU A 201 4.58 -15.43 48.59
C LEU A 201 5.79 -15.49 49.54
N THR A 202 6.19 -14.34 50.07
CA THR A 202 7.33 -14.24 50.97
C THR A 202 7.06 -15.00 52.28
N PHE A 203 5.82 -15.02 52.74
CA PHE A 203 5.36 -15.68 53.96
C PHE A 203 4.32 -16.76 53.64
N GLY A 204 4.65 -18.02 53.92
CA GLY A 204 3.76 -19.17 53.68
C GLY A 204 4.04 -19.97 52.41
N PRO A 205 3.39 -21.12 52.23
CA PRO A 205 3.73 -22.11 51.19
C PRO A 205 2.97 -21.89 49.87
N TYR A 206 2.86 -20.66 49.39
CA TYR A 206 2.12 -20.33 48.17
C TYR A 206 3.07 -20.01 47.02
N TYR A 207 2.98 -20.79 45.95
CA TYR A 207 3.89 -20.74 44.81
C TYR A 207 3.15 -20.49 43.51
N PHE A 208 3.83 -19.87 42.55
CA PHE A 208 3.34 -19.67 41.19
C PHE A 208 3.58 -20.92 40.33
N SER A 209 2.63 -21.22 39.48
CA SER A 209 2.61 -22.30 38.51
C SER A 209 2.37 -21.69 37.14
N GLY A 210 3.43 -21.64 36.34
CA GLY A 210 3.43 -20.93 35.07
C GLY A 210 4.80 -20.38 34.73
N SER A 211 4.88 -19.65 33.62
CA SER A 211 6.11 -19.03 33.15
C SER A 211 6.13 -17.54 33.52
N LEU A 212 7.28 -17.03 33.94
CA LEU A 212 7.54 -15.61 34.14
C LEU A 212 8.67 -15.15 33.24
N ASP A 213 8.61 -13.87 32.86
CA ASP A 213 9.62 -13.22 32.02
C ASP A 213 9.66 -11.70 32.31
N GLU A 214 10.80 -11.06 32.01
CA GLU A 214 11.05 -9.61 32.14
C GLU A 214 10.57 -8.97 33.45
N VAL A 215 10.96 -9.55 34.58
CA VAL A 215 10.55 -9.02 35.89
C VAL A 215 11.28 -7.72 36.17
N ARG A 216 10.55 -6.62 36.33
CA ARG A 216 11.08 -5.26 36.56
C ARG A 216 10.47 -4.61 37.78
N VAL A 217 11.31 -3.91 38.53
CA VAL A 217 10.90 -3.09 39.67
C VAL A 217 11.50 -1.70 39.52
N TYR A 218 10.66 -0.68 39.74
CA TYR A 218 11.05 0.73 39.70
C TYR A 218 10.79 1.42 41.04
N ASN A 219 11.62 2.40 41.39
CA ASN A 219 11.48 3.26 42.57
C ASN A 219 10.57 4.49 42.35
N ARG A 220 9.71 4.42 41.34
CA ARG A 220 8.73 5.45 40.99
C ARG A 220 7.50 4.80 40.37
N ALA A 221 6.40 5.54 40.33
CA ALA A 221 5.27 5.20 39.48
C ALA A 221 5.60 5.48 38.02
N LEU A 222 5.46 4.47 37.15
CA LEU A 222 5.43 4.69 35.70
C LEU A 222 4.12 5.38 35.31
N SER A 223 4.19 6.25 34.31
CA SER A 223 3.00 6.84 33.69
C SER A 223 2.28 5.83 32.79
N ALA A 224 1.00 6.07 32.49
CA ALA A 224 0.24 5.22 31.56
C ALA A 224 0.90 5.12 30.18
N VAL A 225 1.55 6.20 29.71
CA VAL A 225 2.28 6.21 28.43
C VAL A 225 3.51 5.30 28.49
N GLU A 226 4.29 5.37 29.56
CA GLU A 226 5.45 4.50 29.76
C GLU A 226 5.06 3.01 29.83
N VAL A 227 3.96 2.70 30.51
CA VAL A 227 3.42 1.32 30.59
C VAL A 227 3.00 0.83 29.20
N GLN A 228 2.25 1.64 28.44
CA GLN A 228 1.82 1.28 27.09
C GLN A 228 2.99 1.12 26.12
N GLN A 229 4.02 1.97 26.22
CA GLN A 229 5.23 1.88 25.40
C GLN A 229 6.03 0.61 25.71
N MET A 230 6.21 0.28 26.99
CA MET A 230 6.86 -0.96 27.42
C MET A 230 6.12 -2.19 26.89
N TYR A 231 4.78 -2.24 27.02
CA TYR A 231 3.98 -3.32 26.45
C TYR A 231 4.14 -3.44 24.93
N SER A 232 3.99 -2.33 24.20
CA SER A 232 4.01 -2.32 22.74
C SER A 232 5.38 -2.74 22.18
N ALA A 233 6.46 -2.35 22.86
CA ALA A 233 7.82 -2.76 22.54
C ALA A 233 8.02 -4.27 22.72
N GLU A 234 7.39 -4.85 23.74
CA GLU A 234 7.66 -6.21 24.20
C GLU A 234 6.69 -7.26 23.66
N VAL A 235 5.53 -6.87 23.13
CA VAL A 235 4.70 -7.74 22.27
C VAL A 235 5.33 -7.88 20.89
N SER A 236 6.18 -6.93 20.50
CA SER A 236 6.76 -6.87 19.17
C SER A 236 7.97 -7.80 19.05
N THR A 237 7.75 -9.05 18.62
CA THR A 237 8.80 -9.83 17.97
C THR A 237 8.44 -10.39 16.62
N THR A 238 9.45 -10.26 15.77
CA THR A 238 9.65 -10.85 14.45
C THR A 238 8.60 -10.49 13.39
N LEU A 239 8.79 -9.32 12.79
CA LEU A 239 8.98 -9.34 11.35
C LEU A 239 10.47 -9.15 11.08
N PRO A 240 11.13 -10.02 10.31
CA PRO A 240 12.41 -9.68 9.72
C PRO A 240 12.21 -8.38 8.92
N THR A 241 13.26 -7.57 8.91
CA THR A 241 13.36 -6.35 8.11
C THR A 241 12.91 -6.63 6.66
N ASP A 242 11.98 -5.79 6.20
CA ASP A 242 11.27 -5.74 4.91
C ASP A 242 10.01 -6.61 4.74
N VAL A 243 8.81 -5.99 4.84
CA VAL A 243 7.63 -6.06 3.93
C VAL A 243 6.37 -5.39 4.56
N ILE A 244 5.63 -4.62 3.75
CA ILE A 244 4.39 -3.86 4.05
C ILE A 244 3.18 -4.78 4.40
N LYS A 245 2.26 -4.37 5.30
CA LYS A 245 0.98 -5.07 5.65
C LYS A 245 -0.29 -4.19 5.48
N LEU A 246 -1.42 -4.77 4.98
CA LEU A 246 -2.76 -4.16 4.86
C LEU A 246 -3.93 -5.17 5.13
N GLY A 247 -4.92 -4.84 5.97
CA GLY A 247 -6.30 -5.43 6.03
C GLY A 247 -6.58 -6.64 6.96
N THR A 248 -7.82 -6.75 7.50
CA THR A 248 -8.20 -7.37 8.80
C THR A 248 -8.40 -8.90 8.95
N ASN A 249 -8.10 -9.76 7.97
CA ASN A 249 -8.17 -11.23 8.15
C ASN A 249 -6.95 -11.91 7.52
N LYS A 250 -6.11 -12.57 8.34
CA LYS A 250 -4.77 -13.05 7.93
C LYS A 250 -4.62 -14.55 8.17
N LEU A 251 -4.18 -15.30 7.15
CA LEU A 251 -3.38 -16.50 7.37
C LEU A 251 -2.16 -16.62 6.45
N ILE A 252 -1.28 -17.56 6.79
CA ILE A 252 0.13 -17.35 7.09
C ILE A 252 0.96 -18.17 6.08
N HIS A 253 1.33 -17.57 4.93
CA HIS A 253 2.51 -17.82 4.06
C HIS A 253 2.22 -17.69 2.53
N THR A 254 2.82 -16.63 1.96
CA THR A 254 2.65 -16.00 0.62
C THR A 254 3.97 -15.99 -0.18
N THR A 255 4.79 -17.04 -0.09
CA THR A 255 6.27 -17.02 -0.27
C THR A 255 6.88 -17.11 -1.69
N GLY A 256 6.54 -16.22 -2.62
CA GLY A 256 7.34 -15.95 -3.86
C GLY A 256 7.40 -14.45 -4.15
N THR A 257 8.34 -13.95 -4.98
CA THR A 257 8.85 -12.55 -4.88
C THR A 257 8.06 -11.43 -5.62
N ALA A 258 8.24 -10.12 -5.32
CA ALA A 258 7.46 -8.95 -5.82
C ALA A 258 5.92 -9.05 -5.71
N ASN A 259 5.26 -8.58 -4.64
CA ASN A 259 3.79 -8.61 -4.44
C ASN A 259 3.24 -7.24 -3.92
N MET A 260 1.94 -6.88 -3.98
CA MET A 260 1.31 -5.81 -3.15
C MET A 260 -0.17 -6.10 -2.94
N PHE A 261 -0.80 -5.92 -1.76
CA PHE A 261 -2.17 -6.37 -1.41
C PHE A 261 -3.03 -5.31 -0.70
N VAL A 262 -4.31 -5.07 -1.07
CA VAL A 262 -5.22 -4.20 -0.26
C VAL A 262 -6.72 -4.45 -0.49
N GLY A 263 -7.50 -4.63 0.58
CA GLY A 263 -8.95 -4.88 0.58
C GLY A 263 -9.31 -6.25 1.17
N THR A 264 -10.53 -6.45 1.68
CA THR A 264 -10.95 -7.75 2.26
C THR A 264 -10.82 -8.86 1.21
N ASN A 265 -10.14 -9.96 1.57
CA ASN A 265 -9.86 -11.14 0.71
C ASN A 265 -9.03 -10.85 -0.57
N ALA A 266 -8.29 -9.74 -0.63
CA ALA A 266 -7.33 -9.53 -1.72
C ALA A 266 -6.20 -10.58 -1.63
N GLY A 267 -5.93 -11.28 -2.74
CA GLY A 267 -4.82 -12.22 -2.84
C GLY A 267 -4.95 -13.54 -2.05
N THR A 268 -6.17 -14.03 -1.81
CA THR A 268 -6.35 -15.25 -1.01
C THR A 268 -5.78 -16.50 -1.73
N ASN A 269 -4.64 -16.99 -1.22
CA ASN A 269 -3.87 -18.23 -1.52
C ASN A 269 -2.75 -18.19 -2.61
N THR A 270 -1.82 -17.20 -2.65
CA THR A 270 -0.65 -17.27 -3.59
C THR A 270 0.75 -16.80 -3.09
N THR A 271 1.81 -17.46 -3.64
CA THR A 271 3.24 -17.41 -3.22
C THR A 271 4.26 -17.20 -4.40
N GLY A 272 4.21 -16.12 -5.20
CA GLY A 272 5.01 -15.94 -6.45
C GLY A 272 5.60 -14.54 -6.76
N SER A 273 6.54 -14.50 -7.73
CA SER A 273 7.25 -13.45 -8.51
C SER A 273 6.53 -12.29 -9.30
N ASN A 274 6.39 -10.99 -8.92
CA ASN A 274 5.73 -9.81 -9.62
C ASN A 274 4.19 -9.59 -9.41
N ASN A 275 3.75 -8.71 -8.49
CA ASN A 275 2.34 -8.49 -8.15
C ASN A 275 2.04 -7.09 -7.54
N THR A 276 0.78 -6.61 -7.68
CA THR A 276 0.14 -5.46 -6.98
C THR A 276 -1.39 -5.59 -6.97
N PHE A 277 -2.05 -5.32 -5.84
CA PHE A 277 -3.49 -5.51 -5.53
C PHE A 277 -4.02 -4.34 -4.67
N LEU A 278 -5.16 -3.76 -5.07
CA LEU A 278 -5.91 -2.78 -4.28
C LEU A 278 -7.39 -2.71 -4.71
N GLY A 279 -8.31 -3.10 -3.82
CA GLY A 279 -9.75 -3.30 -4.02
C GLY A 279 -10.21 -4.65 -3.44
N SER A 280 -11.43 -4.72 -2.87
CA SER A 280 -11.97 -5.98 -2.32
C SER A 280 -11.98 -7.08 -3.39
N THR A 281 -11.49 -8.29 -3.06
CA THR A 281 -11.44 -9.47 -3.97
C THR A 281 -10.62 -9.36 -5.26
N ALA A 282 -9.74 -8.36 -5.41
CA ALA A 282 -8.86 -8.26 -6.59
C ALA A 282 -7.84 -9.42 -6.65
N GLY A 283 -7.61 -9.95 -7.86
CA GLY A 283 -6.68 -11.05 -8.13
C GLY A 283 -7.16 -12.46 -7.73
N ILE A 284 -8.46 -12.66 -7.46
CA ILE A 284 -9.00 -13.99 -7.09
C ILE A 284 -8.84 -14.98 -8.25
N GLY A 285 -8.29 -16.17 -7.95
CA GLY A 285 -8.22 -17.31 -8.88
C GLY A 285 -6.95 -17.42 -9.72
N ILE A 286 -6.00 -16.48 -9.60
CA ILE A 286 -4.68 -16.59 -10.24
C ILE A 286 -3.81 -17.56 -9.43
N THR A 287 -3.33 -18.63 -10.08
CA THR A 287 -2.52 -19.69 -9.45
C THR A 287 -1.05 -19.71 -9.91
N SER A 288 -0.70 -19.06 -11.04
CA SER A 288 0.68 -18.92 -11.54
C SER A 288 0.83 -17.76 -12.57
N GLY A 289 2.07 -17.32 -12.89
CA GLY A 289 2.35 -16.30 -13.92
C GLY A 289 3.49 -15.31 -13.56
N GLN A 290 4.09 -14.63 -14.55
CA GLN A 290 5.11 -13.57 -14.33
C GLN A 290 4.60 -12.20 -14.82
N GLY A 291 4.67 -11.16 -13.99
CA GLY A 291 4.53 -9.73 -14.35
C GLY A 291 3.10 -9.14 -14.31
N ASN A 292 2.28 -9.39 -13.27
CA ASN A 292 0.86 -9.00 -13.26
C ASN A 292 0.54 -7.74 -12.40
N VAL A 293 -0.43 -6.91 -12.83
CA VAL A 293 -0.92 -5.72 -12.08
C VAL A 293 -2.45 -5.65 -12.06
N PHE A 294 -3.08 -5.71 -10.87
CA PHE A 294 -4.54 -5.62 -10.70
C PHE A 294 -4.94 -4.49 -9.73
N LEU A 295 -5.70 -3.50 -10.20
CA LEU A 295 -6.05 -2.30 -9.43
C LEU A 295 -7.54 -1.94 -9.58
N GLY A 296 -8.37 -2.18 -8.57
CA GLY A 296 -9.82 -1.97 -8.58
C GLY A 296 -10.60 -3.13 -7.92
N SER A 297 -11.79 -2.86 -7.34
CA SER A 297 -12.63 -3.94 -6.79
C SER A 297 -13.03 -4.92 -7.89
N SER A 298 -12.87 -6.22 -7.62
CA SER A 298 -13.15 -7.31 -8.57
C SER A 298 -12.31 -7.32 -9.85
N ALA A 299 -11.17 -6.62 -9.88
CA ALA A 299 -10.24 -6.68 -11.00
C ALA A 299 -9.48 -8.02 -11.01
N ASN A 300 -9.66 -8.85 -12.05
CA ASN A 300 -9.25 -10.26 -12.06
C ASN A 300 -8.79 -10.76 -13.43
N GLY A 301 -8.16 -11.94 -13.47
CA GLY A 301 -8.12 -12.75 -14.70
C GLY A 301 -9.50 -13.35 -15.00
N PHE A 302 -9.74 -13.78 -16.24
CA PHE A 302 -11.02 -14.38 -16.64
C PHE A 302 -10.86 -15.48 -17.69
N GLY A 303 -11.75 -16.47 -17.64
CA GLY A 303 -11.81 -17.56 -18.62
C GLY A 303 -10.85 -18.71 -18.35
N ALA A 304 -10.77 -19.65 -19.31
CA ALA A 304 -10.05 -20.93 -19.15
C ALA A 304 -8.55 -20.79 -18.90
N ASN A 305 -7.94 -19.65 -19.28
CA ASN A 305 -6.49 -19.41 -19.18
C ASN A 305 -6.08 -18.61 -17.94
N MET A 306 -7.01 -18.38 -17.00
CA MET A 306 -6.77 -17.52 -15.83
C MET A 306 -5.57 -17.95 -14.97
N GLY A 307 -5.23 -19.24 -14.93
CA GLY A 307 -4.07 -19.76 -14.20
C GLY A 307 -2.72 -19.63 -14.91
N THR A 308 -2.68 -19.21 -16.19
CA THR A 308 -1.48 -19.22 -17.05
C THR A 308 -1.12 -17.85 -17.65
N LEU A 309 -1.78 -16.78 -17.20
CA LEU A 309 -1.58 -15.43 -17.72
C LEU A 309 -0.16 -14.89 -17.41
N GLN A 310 0.45 -14.24 -18.42
CA GLN A 310 1.78 -13.62 -18.32
C GLN A 310 1.76 -12.19 -18.87
N ARG A 311 2.37 -11.24 -18.13
CA ARG A 311 2.50 -9.82 -18.49
C ARG A 311 1.15 -9.15 -18.79
N SER A 312 0.16 -9.41 -17.94
CA SER A 312 -1.21 -8.92 -18.10
C SER A 312 -1.62 -7.98 -16.97
N GLY A 313 -2.40 -6.93 -17.29
CA GLY A 313 -2.88 -5.96 -16.30
C GLY A 313 -4.37 -5.66 -16.43
N ALA A 314 -5.06 -5.47 -15.30
CA ALA A 314 -6.45 -5.00 -15.28
C ALA A 314 -6.61 -3.87 -14.25
N ILE A 315 -7.05 -2.69 -14.70
CA ILE A 315 -7.10 -1.47 -13.88
C ILE A 315 -8.50 -0.83 -13.99
N GLY A 316 -9.28 -0.84 -12.91
CA GLY A 316 -10.62 -0.29 -12.79
C GLY A 316 -11.61 -1.25 -12.12
N TYR A 317 -12.78 -0.75 -11.71
CA TYR A 317 -13.86 -1.59 -11.16
C TYR A 317 -14.27 -2.66 -12.18
N ASN A 318 -14.36 -3.93 -11.75
CA ASN A 318 -14.71 -5.08 -12.60
C ASN A 318 -13.81 -5.31 -13.82
N ALA A 319 -12.62 -4.72 -13.91
CA ALA A 319 -11.74 -4.95 -15.06
C ALA A 319 -11.28 -6.42 -15.14
N ARG A 320 -11.39 -7.05 -16.32
CA ARG A 320 -10.98 -8.45 -16.51
C ARG A 320 -10.09 -8.65 -17.73
N VAL A 321 -8.97 -9.35 -17.55
CA VAL A 321 -8.01 -9.69 -18.61
C VAL A 321 -7.96 -11.21 -18.84
N SER A 322 -7.95 -11.64 -20.10
CA SER A 322 -8.05 -13.06 -20.49
C SER A 322 -6.93 -13.55 -21.42
N ILE A 323 -5.99 -12.68 -21.78
CA ILE A 323 -4.86 -12.97 -22.67
C ILE A 323 -3.54 -12.42 -22.12
N ASN A 324 -2.42 -12.98 -22.58
CA ASN A 324 -1.06 -12.52 -22.27
C ASN A 324 -0.77 -11.17 -22.93
N ASP A 325 0.19 -10.41 -22.39
CA ASP A 325 0.72 -9.17 -22.98
C ASP A 325 -0.32 -8.06 -23.21
N ALA A 326 -1.34 -7.98 -22.34
CA ALA A 326 -2.47 -7.06 -22.49
C ALA A 326 -2.77 -6.24 -21.22
N ILE A 327 -3.24 -5.00 -21.40
CA ILE A 327 -3.78 -4.15 -20.32
C ILE A 327 -5.24 -3.84 -20.63
N VAL A 328 -6.15 -4.13 -19.68
CA VAL A 328 -7.56 -3.76 -19.72
C VAL A 328 -7.82 -2.64 -18.71
N LEU A 329 -8.43 -1.54 -19.17
CA LEU A 329 -8.83 -0.42 -18.32
C LEU A 329 -10.37 -0.42 -18.16
N GLY A 330 -10.87 -0.60 -16.94
CA GLY A 330 -12.27 -0.52 -16.50
C GLY A 330 -13.18 -1.74 -16.76
N ASP A 331 -14.48 -1.59 -16.48
CA ASP A 331 -15.49 -2.65 -16.42
C ASP A 331 -15.78 -3.30 -17.79
N PHE A 332 -15.70 -4.62 -17.88
CA PHE A 332 -15.98 -5.38 -19.11
C PHE A 332 -17.47 -5.70 -19.33
N GLU A 333 -18.29 -5.72 -18.27
CA GLU A 333 -19.74 -6.01 -18.38
C GLU A 333 -20.54 -4.75 -18.68
N ASN A 334 -20.04 -3.58 -18.27
CA ASN A 334 -20.76 -2.32 -18.38
C ASN A 334 -20.27 -1.46 -19.55
N ASN A 335 -21.11 -1.32 -20.58
CA ASN A 335 -20.80 -0.60 -21.84
C ASN A 335 -20.70 0.95 -21.71
N ASN A 336 -20.82 1.48 -20.49
CA ASN A 336 -20.83 2.92 -20.18
C ASN A 336 -19.50 3.47 -19.64
N LEU A 337 -18.45 2.64 -19.57
CA LEU A 337 -17.14 3.05 -19.08
C LEU A 337 -16.52 4.19 -19.91
N LYS A 338 -15.83 5.11 -19.23
CA LYS A 338 -15.05 6.19 -19.85
C LYS A 338 -13.66 6.29 -19.22
N VAL A 339 -12.64 6.43 -20.06
CA VAL A 339 -11.22 6.55 -19.67
C VAL A 339 -10.69 7.90 -20.14
N GLY A 340 -10.20 8.74 -19.21
CA GLY A 340 -9.63 10.04 -19.50
C GLY A 340 -8.11 10.07 -19.33
N ILE A 341 -7.36 10.59 -20.30
CA ILE A 341 -5.91 10.88 -20.20
C ILE A 341 -5.72 12.40 -20.28
N GLY A 342 -5.37 13.03 -19.17
CA GLY A 342 -5.32 14.51 -19.08
C GLY A 342 -6.69 15.19 -19.04
N VAL A 343 -7.78 14.41 -18.93
CA VAL A 343 -9.18 14.86 -18.80
C VAL A 343 -9.76 14.26 -17.52
N HIS A 344 -10.27 15.10 -16.62
CA HIS A 344 -10.83 14.65 -15.33
C HIS A 344 -12.34 14.31 -15.39
N ASP A 345 -13.04 14.68 -16.47
CA ASP A 345 -14.47 14.40 -16.70
C ASP A 345 -14.72 14.00 -18.18
N PRO A 346 -14.31 12.78 -18.58
CA PRO A 346 -14.44 12.34 -19.97
C PRO A 346 -15.92 12.21 -20.39
N LYS A 347 -16.26 12.69 -21.58
CA LYS A 347 -17.57 12.55 -22.23
C LYS A 347 -17.62 11.37 -23.20
N PHE A 348 -16.46 10.93 -23.70
CA PHE A 348 -16.31 9.77 -24.59
C PHE A 348 -15.66 8.57 -23.90
N ARG A 349 -15.72 7.39 -24.55
CA ARG A 349 -15.18 6.13 -24.01
C ARG A 349 -13.68 6.18 -23.75
N LEU A 350 -12.91 6.80 -24.65
CA LEU A 350 -11.53 7.18 -24.45
C LEU A 350 -11.41 8.66 -24.84
N GLU A 351 -10.99 9.51 -23.90
CA GLU A 351 -10.80 10.94 -24.16
C GLU A 351 -9.41 11.37 -23.70
N VAL A 352 -8.63 11.96 -24.60
CA VAL A 352 -7.26 12.40 -24.32
C VAL A 352 -7.15 13.90 -24.57
N LYS A 353 -6.66 14.65 -23.59
CA LYS A 353 -6.32 16.07 -23.73
C LYS A 353 -4.83 16.20 -24.01
N GLY A 354 -4.48 16.35 -25.28
CA GLY A 354 -3.09 16.48 -25.74
C GLY A 354 -2.87 15.84 -27.11
N VAL A 355 -1.61 15.61 -27.47
CA VAL A 355 -1.22 14.90 -28.70
C VAL A 355 -1.12 13.40 -28.40
N ILE A 356 -1.81 12.58 -29.19
CA ILE A 356 -1.64 11.13 -29.18
C ILE A 356 -0.70 10.75 -30.33
N ASN A 357 0.54 10.36 -30.00
CA ASN A 357 1.43 9.76 -30.98
C ASN A 357 1.14 8.25 -31.06
N MET A 358 0.35 7.82 -32.04
CA MET A 358 0.09 6.40 -32.28
C MET A 358 1.10 5.85 -33.28
N ARG A 359 1.88 4.84 -32.89
CA ARG A 359 2.69 4.03 -33.82
C ARG A 359 2.00 2.68 -33.97
N ALA A 360 1.22 2.52 -35.03
CA ALA A 360 0.62 1.23 -35.37
C ALA A 360 1.66 0.38 -36.13
N ALA A 361 1.96 -0.80 -35.61
CA ALA A 361 2.57 -1.87 -36.38
C ALA A 361 1.42 -2.74 -36.92
N PHE A 362 1.15 -2.62 -38.21
CA PHE A 362 0.04 -3.30 -38.88
C PHE A 362 0.41 -4.77 -39.12
N ASN A 363 0.14 -5.65 -38.16
CA ASN A 363 0.05 -7.10 -38.42
C ASN A 363 -1.28 -7.48 -39.11
N GLN A 364 -2.21 -6.53 -39.19
CA GLN A 364 -3.44 -6.53 -39.97
C GLN A 364 -3.41 -5.24 -40.81
N PRO A 365 -3.80 -5.26 -42.09
CA PRO A 365 -3.46 -4.19 -43.03
C PRO A 365 -4.14 -2.85 -42.71
N ALA A 366 -5.13 -2.79 -41.81
CA ALA A 366 -5.93 -1.58 -41.59
C ALA A 366 -6.10 -1.15 -40.12
N LEU A 367 -6.03 0.17 -39.90
CA LEU A 367 -6.62 0.87 -38.76
C LEU A 367 -8.14 0.94 -38.97
N LYS A 368 -8.89 0.23 -38.12
CA LYS A 368 -10.36 0.22 -38.14
C LYS A 368 -10.94 1.19 -37.13
N ILE A 369 -11.93 1.99 -37.55
CA ILE A 369 -12.76 2.84 -36.68
C ILE A 369 -14.21 2.35 -36.82
N ASN A 370 -14.82 1.92 -35.70
CA ASN A 370 -16.18 1.34 -35.69
C ASN A 370 -16.37 0.16 -36.65
N GLY A 371 -15.34 -0.66 -36.84
CA GLY A 371 -15.37 -1.82 -37.73
C GLY A 371 -15.17 -1.49 -39.22
N LEU A 372 -15.06 -0.21 -39.59
CA LEU A 372 -14.73 0.23 -40.93
C LEU A 372 -13.23 0.48 -41.04
N ASP A 373 -12.62 0.06 -42.14
CA ASP A 373 -11.26 0.47 -42.48
C ASP A 373 -11.24 2.00 -42.63
N PHE A 374 -10.29 2.65 -41.96
CA PHE A 374 -10.05 4.09 -42.03
C PHE A 374 -8.71 4.39 -42.70
N LEU A 375 -7.66 3.66 -42.32
CA LEU A 375 -6.33 3.77 -42.92
C LEU A 375 -5.75 2.37 -43.11
N GLU A 376 -5.52 1.96 -44.33
CA GLU A 376 -4.96 0.66 -44.71
C GLU A 376 -3.58 0.83 -45.37
N LEU A 377 -2.67 -0.12 -45.17
CA LEU A 377 -1.40 -0.22 -45.89
C LEU A 377 -1.57 -1.24 -47.01
N GLY A 378 -1.55 -0.75 -48.25
CA GLY A 378 -1.62 -1.59 -49.44
C GLY A 378 -0.36 -2.43 -49.64
N GLU A 379 -0.44 -3.44 -50.50
CA GLU A 379 0.63 -4.41 -50.74
C GLU A 379 1.92 -3.79 -51.29
N LYS A 380 1.87 -2.56 -51.81
CA LYS A 380 3.04 -1.83 -52.33
C LYS A 380 3.50 -0.71 -51.39
N GLY A 381 2.97 -0.66 -50.16
CA GLY A 381 3.34 0.32 -49.14
C GLY A 381 2.58 1.66 -49.24
N GLU A 382 1.54 1.74 -50.06
CA GLU A 382 0.65 2.89 -50.14
C GLU A 382 -0.32 2.94 -48.96
N PHE A 383 -0.68 4.15 -48.50
CA PHE A 383 -1.77 4.33 -47.54
C PHE A 383 -3.10 4.49 -48.29
N ILE A 384 -4.04 3.57 -48.05
CA ILE A 384 -5.40 3.61 -48.54
C ILE A 384 -6.28 4.23 -47.44
N VAL A 385 -6.90 5.37 -47.71
CA VAL A 385 -7.81 6.03 -46.77
C VAL A 385 -9.25 5.81 -47.22
N SER A 386 -10.03 5.10 -46.42
CA SER A 386 -11.45 4.80 -46.67
C SER A 386 -12.36 5.68 -45.79
N ASN A 387 -13.52 6.08 -46.31
CA ASN A 387 -14.51 6.93 -45.62
C ASN A 387 -14.02 8.32 -45.15
N PHE A 388 -13.02 8.90 -45.81
CA PHE A 388 -12.54 10.26 -45.53
C PHE A 388 -13.56 11.32 -46.00
N LYS A 389 -13.93 12.26 -45.11
CA LYS A 389 -14.77 13.43 -45.43
C LYS A 389 -14.03 14.72 -45.10
N MET A 390 -13.92 15.62 -46.07
CA MET A 390 -13.39 16.97 -45.85
C MET A 390 -14.49 17.90 -45.34
N LYS A 391 -14.24 18.63 -44.24
CA LYS A 391 -15.14 19.65 -43.70
C LYS A 391 -14.49 21.02 -43.76
N TYR A 392 -15.18 21.99 -44.36
CA TYR A 392 -14.75 23.39 -44.45
C TYR A 392 -15.27 24.18 -43.24
N LYS A 393 -14.46 25.13 -42.75
CA LYS A 393 -14.78 25.94 -41.55
C LYS A 393 -15.78 27.06 -41.84
N SER A 394 -15.88 27.50 -43.09
CA SER A 394 -16.82 28.54 -43.54
C SER A 394 -17.14 28.39 -45.02
N GLU A 395 -18.26 28.96 -45.46
CA GLU A 395 -18.66 29.00 -46.87
C GLU A 395 -17.61 29.66 -47.77
N ASN A 396 -16.82 30.60 -47.25
CA ASN A 396 -15.80 31.32 -48.02
C ASN A 396 -14.61 30.44 -48.44
N GLN A 397 -14.45 29.26 -47.83
CA GLN A 397 -13.44 28.28 -48.21
C GLN A 397 -13.92 27.34 -49.32
N TRP A 398 -15.21 27.38 -49.66
CA TRP A 398 -15.78 26.65 -50.77
C TRP A 398 -15.86 27.55 -52.02
N ALA A 399 -15.84 26.94 -53.21
CA ALA A 399 -15.59 27.63 -54.46
C ALA A 399 -16.72 28.55 -54.95
N ASP A 400 -17.97 28.33 -54.51
CA ASP A 400 -19.21 28.99 -54.98
C ASP A 400 -19.16 30.53 -55.08
N ARG A 401 -18.18 31.19 -54.44
CA ARG A 401 -17.93 32.62 -54.59
C ARG A 401 -17.74 33.05 -56.05
N VAL A 402 -17.27 32.19 -56.95
CA VAL A 402 -17.04 32.51 -58.37
C VAL A 402 -18.34 32.95 -59.07
N PHE A 403 -19.48 32.45 -58.59
CA PHE A 403 -20.81 32.76 -59.12
C PHE A 403 -21.52 33.92 -58.39
N LYS A 404 -20.95 34.48 -57.32
CA LYS A 404 -21.57 35.60 -56.57
C LYS A 404 -21.49 36.91 -57.35
N LYS A 405 -22.54 37.74 -57.19
CA LYS A 405 -22.67 39.08 -57.81
C LYS A 405 -21.63 40.03 -57.20
N GLY A 406 -20.43 40.08 -57.80
CA GLY A 406 -19.29 40.85 -57.31
C GLY A 406 -17.94 40.15 -57.51
N TYR A 407 -17.92 38.87 -57.88
CA TYR A 407 -16.68 38.17 -58.21
C TYR A 407 -16.11 38.67 -59.55
N VAL A 408 -14.90 39.23 -59.48
CA VAL A 408 -14.15 39.73 -60.62
C VAL A 408 -13.37 38.56 -61.24
N LEU A 409 -13.84 38.10 -62.40
CA LEU A 409 -13.14 37.08 -63.18
C LEU A 409 -11.99 37.77 -63.94
N MET A 410 -10.79 37.19 -63.85
CA MET A 410 -9.62 37.70 -64.58
C MET A 410 -9.89 37.64 -66.09
N PRO A 411 -9.63 38.70 -66.88
CA PRO A 411 -9.74 38.60 -68.33
C PRO A 411 -8.76 37.56 -68.90
N LEU A 412 -9.17 36.79 -69.93
CA LEU A 412 -8.34 35.73 -70.52
C LEU A 412 -6.97 36.24 -71.00
N ALA A 413 -6.88 37.48 -71.48
CA ALA A 413 -5.61 38.08 -71.89
C ALA A 413 -4.64 38.28 -70.70
N GLN A 414 -5.15 38.71 -69.54
CA GLN A 414 -4.35 38.86 -68.33
C GLN A 414 -3.96 37.50 -67.76
N LEU A 415 -4.84 36.50 -67.86
CA LEU A 415 -4.54 35.15 -67.44
C LEU A 415 -3.43 34.52 -68.30
N ASP A 416 -3.44 34.75 -69.62
CA ASP A 416 -2.37 34.30 -70.53
C ASP A 416 -1.02 34.94 -70.20
N GLU A 417 -1.01 36.24 -69.89
CA GLU A 417 0.20 36.95 -69.45
C GLU A 417 0.73 36.39 -68.12
N TYR A 418 -0.16 36.18 -67.13
CA TYR A 418 0.22 35.58 -65.84
C TYR A 418 0.84 34.18 -66.01
N ILE A 419 0.25 33.33 -66.85
CA ILE A 419 0.75 31.96 -67.08
C ILE A 419 2.13 31.99 -67.75
N LYS A 420 2.38 32.92 -68.68
CA LYS A 420 3.70 33.09 -69.31
C LYS A 420 4.77 33.56 -68.32
N GLU A 421 4.40 34.39 -67.37
CA GLU A 421 5.34 34.91 -66.36
C GLU A 421 5.61 33.90 -65.24
N HIS A 422 4.57 33.19 -64.77
CA HIS A 422 4.65 32.38 -63.55
C HIS A 422 4.59 30.87 -63.77
N GLU A 423 4.26 30.40 -64.98
CA GLU A 423 4.16 28.97 -65.33
C GLU A 423 3.16 28.15 -64.49
N HIS A 424 2.24 28.82 -63.78
CA HIS A 424 1.15 28.18 -63.03
C HIS A 424 -0.10 29.06 -63.01
N LEU A 425 -1.24 28.50 -62.59
CA LEU A 425 -2.49 29.26 -62.46
C LEU A 425 -2.49 30.17 -61.22
N PRO A 426 -3.14 31.35 -61.28
CA PRO A 426 -3.30 32.22 -60.13
C PRO A 426 -3.92 31.49 -58.93
N GLY A 427 -3.28 31.62 -57.77
CA GLY A 427 -3.72 31.01 -56.52
C GLY A 427 -3.38 29.52 -56.36
N ILE A 428 -2.84 28.84 -57.38
CA ILE A 428 -2.29 27.48 -57.26
C ILE A 428 -0.81 27.56 -56.83
N PRO A 429 -0.35 26.78 -55.84
CA PRO A 429 1.07 26.77 -55.44
C PRO A 429 1.97 26.35 -56.60
N THR A 430 3.21 26.87 -56.61
CA THR A 430 4.24 26.39 -57.54
C THR A 430 4.66 24.96 -57.22
N ALA A 431 5.29 24.27 -58.18
CA ALA A 431 5.84 22.94 -57.95
C ALA A 431 6.91 22.94 -56.83
N SER A 432 7.74 23.97 -56.75
CA SER A 432 8.76 24.11 -55.70
C SER A 432 8.13 24.26 -54.32
N GLU A 433 7.11 25.10 -54.19
CA GLU A 433 6.38 25.28 -52.91
C GLU A 433 5.68 23.99 -52.48
N ALA A 434 5.11 23.26 -53.43
CA ALA A 434 4.45 21.98 -53.16
C ALA A 434 5.43 20.92 -52.63
N VAL A 435 6.66 20.88 -53.16
CA VAL A 435 7.72 19.95 -52.71
C VAL A 435 8.26 20.35 -51.34
N GLU A 436 8.52 21.64 -51.11
CA GLU A 436 9.15 22.12 -49.88
C GLU A 436 8.18 22.12 -48.69
N LYS A 437 6.94 22.57 -48.90
CA LYS A 437 5.98 22.83 -47.81
C LYS A 437 4.84 21.79 -47.73
N GLY A 438 4.69 20.96 -48.77
CA GLY A 438 3.51 20.12 -48.95
C GLY A 438 2.27 20.92 -49.35
N VAL A 439 1.23 20.22 -49.83
CA VAL A 439 -0.05 20.83 -50.23
C VAL A 439 -1.19 20.20 -49.45
N SER A 440 -2.02 21.03 -48.82
CA SER A 440 -3.25 20.57 -48.17
C SER A 440 -4.23 20.05 -49.22
N THR A 441 -4.63 18.78 -49.11
CA THR A 441 -5.62 18.17 -50.01
C THR A 441 -6.97 18.89 -49.96
N GLN A 442 -7.35 19.43 -48.79
CA GLN A 442 -8.55 20.23 -48.63
C GLN A 442 -8.47 21.55 -49.42
N GLU A 443 -7.35 22.28 -49.28
CA GLU A 443 -7.17 23.55 -49.98
C GLU A 443 -7.06 23.34 -51.49
N MET A 444 -6.34 22.30 -51.91
CA MET A 444 -6.18 21.99 -53.32
C MET A 444 -7.51 21.59 -53.95
N THR A 445 -8.34 20.79 -53.27
CA THR A 445 -9.67 20.42 -53.77
C THR A 445 -10.56 21.66 -53.95
N ALA A 446 -10.56 22.58 -53.00
CA ALA A 446 -11.32 23.83 -53.10
C ALA A 446 -10.80 24.74 -54.22
N LYS A 447 -9.46 24.89 -54.34
CA LYS A 447 -8.85 25.68 -55.41
C LYS A 447 -9.12 25.08 -56.79
N LEU A 448 -9.03 23.76 -56.93
CA LEU A 448 -9.38 23.07 -58.17
C LEU A 448 -10.84 23.30 -58.54
N LEU A 449 -11.77 23.22 -57.58
CA LEU A 449 -13.17 23.54 -57.82
C LEU A 449 -13.36 25.01 -58.23
N GLU A 450 -12.68 25.95 -57.58
CA GLU A 450 -12.69 27.37 -57.98
C GLU A 450 -12.22 27.55 -59.43
N LYS A 451 -11.17 26.85 -59.85
CA LYS A 451 -10.71 26.89 -61.25
C LYS A 451 -11.71 26.25 -62.22
N VAL A 452 -12.40 25.19 -61.82
CA VAL A 452 -13.49 24.60 -62.61
C VAL A 452 -14.67 25.58 -62.75
N GLU A 453 -15.03 26.31 -61.69
CA GLU A 453 -16.08 27.32 -61.74
C GLU A 453 -15.69 28.54 -62.58
N GLU A 454 -14.44 29.02 -62.47
CA GLU A 454 -13.90 30.09 -63.32
C GLU A 454 -13.91 29.67 -64.79
N LEU A 455 -13.47 28.44 -65.08
CA LEU A 455 -13.53 27.86 -66.43
C LEU A 455 -14.97 27.80 -66.93
N THR A 456 -15.92 27.39 -66.10
CA THR A 456 -17.34 27.34 -66.45
C THR A 456 -17.85 28.74 -66.83
N ARG A 457 -17.43 29.80 -66.13
CA ARG A 457 -17.76 31.18 -66.49
C ARG A 457 -17.18 31.59 -67.84
N TYR A 458 -15.90 31.31 -68.09
CA TYR A 458 -15.31 31.59 -69.41
C TYR A 458 -16.06 30.86 -70.53
N VAL A 459 -16.43 29.59 -70.33
CA VAL A 459 -17.19 28.82 -71.33
C VAL A 459 -18.57 29.43 -71.59
N ILE A 460 -19.28 29.87 -70.54
CA ILE A 460 -20.58 30.55 -70.68
C ILE A 460 -20.41 31.86 -71.46
N GLU A 461 -19.36 32.64 -71.18
CA GLU A 461 -19.06 33.89 -71.88
C GLU A 461 -18.73 33.64 -73.36
N LEU A 462 -17.83 32.70 -73.65
CA LEU A 462 -17.51 32.27 -75.02
C LEU A 462 -18.74 31.79 -75.79
N LYS A 463 -19.65 31.06 -75.13
CA LYS A 463 -20.90 30.60 -75.75
C LYS A 463 -21.82 31.76 -76.10
N LYS A 464 -21.96 32.75 -75.21
CA LYS A 464 -22.75 33.97 -75.47
C LYS A 464 -22.17 34.77 -76.63
N GLU A 465 -20.86 34.97 -76.67
CA GLU A 465 -20.19 35.65 -77.77
C GLU A 465 -20.40 34.91 -79.09
N ASN A 466 -20.23 33.58 -79.11
CA ASN A 466 -20.45 32.77 -80.31
C ASN A 466 -21.92 32.83 -80.79
N ASP A 467 -22.88 32.84 -79.87
CA ASP A 467 -24.30 32.98 -80.24
C ASP A 467 -24.62 34.39 -80.77
N SER A 468 -23.99 35.43 -80.23
CA SER A 468 -24.04 36.79 -80.78
C SER A 468 -23.44 36.84 -82.19
N LEU A 469 -22.23 36.32 -82.37
CA LEU A 469 -21.55 36.25 -83.66
C LEU A 469 -22.39 35.48 -84.70
N LYS A 470 -23.03 34.37 -84.31
CA LYS A 470 -23.95 33.63 -85.19
C LYS A 470 -25.19 34.44 -85.57
N LYS A 471 -25.72 35.24 -84.66
CA LYS A 471 -26.85 36.13 -84.93
C LYS A 471 -26.43 37.23 -85.90
N ASP A 472 -25.32 37.90 -85.63
CA ASP A 472 -24.77 38.97 -86.47
C ASP A 472 -24.44 38.43 -87.88
N TYR A 473 -23.88 37.22 -87.96
CA TYR A 473 -23.63 36.52 -89.23
C TYR A 473 -24.92 36.25 -90.03
N LYS A 474 -26.00 35.81 -89.35
CA LYS A 474 -27.31 35.62 -89.99
C LYS A 474 -27.91 36.94 -90.48
N GLU A 475 -27.80 38.01 -89.70
CA GLU A 475 -28.28 39.35 -90.08
C GLU A 475 -27.50 39.90 -91.28
N LEU A 476 -26.18 39.70 -91.30
CA LEU A 476 -25.32 40.08 -92.43
C LEU A 476 -25.70 39.32 -93.72
N ILE A 477 -25.91 37.99 -93.64
CA ILE A 477 -26.37 37.20 -94.79
C ILE A 477 -27.71 37.75 -95.32
N LYS A 478 -28.65 38.08 -94.42
CA LYS A 478 -29.95 38.62 -94.81
C LYS A 478 -29.80 39.97 -95.53
N ALA A 479 -28.97 40.87 -95.02
CA ALA A 479 -28.69 42.17 -95.64
C ALA A 479 -28.02 42.04 -97.02
N LEU A 480 -27.09 41.09 -97.19
CA LEU A 480 -26.45 40.82 -98.48
C LEU A 480 -27.42 40.18 -99.50
N SER A 481 -28.39 39.37 -99.03
CA SER A 481 -29.40 38.74 -99.90
C SER A 481 -30.53 39.67 -100.36
N THR A 482 -30.69 40.83 -99.72
CA THR A 482 -31.70 41.85 -100.08
C THR A 482 -31.15 42.97 -100.97
N ASN A 483 -29.84 42.96 -101.26
CA ASN A 483 -29.15 43.89 -102.17
C ASN A 483 -28.85 43.28 -103.56
N LYS A 484 -29.49 42.17 -103.91
CA LYS A 484 -29.65 41.65 -105.28
C LYS A 484 -31.11 41.83 -105.67
#